data_AF-A0A962RAK1-F1
#
_entry.id   AF-A0A962RAK1-F1
#
_cell.length_a   1.000
_cell.length_b   1.000
_cell.length_c   1.000
_cell.angle_alpha   90.00
_cell.angle_beta   90.00
_cell.angle_gamma   90.00
#
_symmetry.space_group_name_H-M   'P 1'
#
loop_
_entity.id
_entity.type
_entity.pdbx_description
1 polymer ?
#
loop_
_entity_poly.entity_id
_entity_poly.type
_entity_poly.pdbx_seq_one_letter_code
_entity_poly.pdbx_strand_id
1 'polypeptide(L)'
;METTPIELTFLEICEVWVKSDHWPLEDACRLLLELPPRVLGASIDDAKRQLNLTMLLELATNCLGASLPTIAPDPSITDVRVAPDSFLEWARTHKFSRPRVLMESLYEARTGITGTSPDPLKKPERMKERTRAIAALLWHDNPEITIAAMCKRSEIVRIALEGERRSCETIRQWVKDLAPNRSPGRRPSS
;
A
#
# COMPACT_ATOMS: atom_id res chain seq x y z
N MET A 1 17.07 25.22 -6.10
CA MET A 1 16.71 24.61 -4.80
C MET A 1 16.63 23.13 -5.05
N GLU A 2 17.69 22.40 -4.71
CA GLU A 2 17.70 20.95 -4.78
C GLU A 2 16.76 20.44 -3.68
N THR A 3 15.57 20.01 -4.08
CA THR A 3 14.69 19.24 -3.21
C THR A 3 15.33 17.87 -3.03
N THR A 4 15.98 17.66 -1.89
CA THR A 4 16.38 16.33 -1.46
C THR A 4 15.13 15.44 -1.45
N PRO A 5 15.10 14.33 -2.21
CA PRO A 5 13.98 13.40 -2.14
C PRO A 5 13.88 12.90 -0.70
N ILE A 6 12.73 13.08 -0.09
CA ILE A 6 12.51 12.59 1.26
C ILE A 6 12.35 11.08 1.13
N GLU A 7 13.32 10.31 1.62
CA GLU A 7 13.25 8.86 1.66
C GLU A 7 12.27 8.45 2.77
N LEU A 8 11.13 7.85 2.40
CA LEU A 8 10.23 7.23 3.37
C LEU A 8 10.95 6.07 4.06
N THR A 9 10.92 6.10 5.38
CA THR A 9 11.48 5.02 6.19
C THR A 9 10.61 3.76 6.06
N PHE A 10 11.22 2.59 6.26
CA PHE A 10 10.49 1.33 6.23
C PHE A 10 9.35 1.27 7.28
N LEU A 11 9.48 1.99 8.40
CA LEU A 11 8.43 2.16 9.40
C LEU A 11 7.20 2.87 8.83
N GLU A 12 7.38 4.04 8.20
CA GLU A 12 6.29 4.82 7.60
C GLU A 12 5.57 4.02 6.50
N ILE A 13 6.32 3.23 5.74
CA ILE A 13 5.77 2.29 4.75
C ILE A 13 4.89 1.24 5.43
N CYS A 14 5.38 0.61 6.51
CA CYS A 14 4.63 -0.38 7.25
C CYS A 14 3.33 0.21 7.83
N GLU A 15 3.40 1.39 8.44
CA GLU A 15 2.23 2.09 9.01
C GLU A 15 1.12 2.35 7.98
N VAL A 16 1.49 2.58 6.72
CA VAL A 16 0.51 2.72 5.63
C VAL A 16 -0.01 1.36 5.17
N TRP A 17 0.88 0.38 4.95
CA TRP A 17 0.49 -0.90 4.35
C TRP A 17 -0.38 -1.75 5.27
N VAL A 18 -0.17 -1.72 6.59
CA VAL A 18 -0.97 -2.48 7.57
C VAL A 18 -2.44 -2.06 7.63
N LYS A 19 -2.77 -0.87 7.10
CA LYS A 19 -4.15 -0.37 6.97
C LYS A 19 -4.87 -0.94 5.74
N SER A 20 -4.18 -1.66 4.87
CA SER A 20 -4.80 -2.36 3.73
C SER A 20 -5.41 -3.69 4.20
N ASP A 21 -6.64 -3.96 3.77
CA ASP A 21 -7.34 -5.23 4.07
C ASP A 21 -6.66 -6.42 3.39
N HIS A 22 -5.95 -6.16 2.30
CA HIS A 22 -5.22 -7.15 1.53
C HIS A 22 -4.02 -6.55 0.83
N TRP A 23 -3.03 -7.40 0.59
CA TRP A 23 -1.78 -7.05 -0.06
C TRP A 23 -1.67 -7.82 -1.38
N PRO A 24 -1.15 -7.19 -2.45
CA PRO A 24 -0.57 -7.95 -3.55
C PRO A 24 0.46 -8.94 -2.99
N LEU A 25 0.45 -10.18 -3.48
CA LEU A 25 1.34 -11.23 -2.97
C LEU A 25 2.82 -10.81 -3.04
N GLU A 26 3.21 -10.15 -4.13
CA GLU A 26 4.57 -9.62 -4.29
C GLU A 26 4.92 -8.61 -3.19
N ASP A 27 4.04 -7.64 -2.90
CA ASP A 27 4.26 -6.64 -1.86
C ASP A 27 4.31 -7.28 -0.46
N ALA A 28 3.50 -8.29 -0.19
CA ALA A 28 3.57 -9.05 1.05
C ALA A 28 4.94 -9.72 1.24
N CYS A 29 5.48 -10.30 0.17
CA CYS A 29 6.83 -10.90 0.18
C CYS A 29 7.92 -9.83 0.34
N ARG A 30 7.79 -8.67 -0.30
CA ARG A 30 8.72 -7.54 -0.15
C ARG A 30 8.74 -7.04 1.28
N LEU A 31 7.58 -6.80 1.89
CA LEU A 31 7.47 -6.37 3.27
C LEU A 31 8.10 -7.38 4.24
N LEU A 32 7.94 -8.69 4.00
CA LEU A 32 8.57 -9.73 4.84
C LEU A 32 10.10 -9.70 4.76
N LEU A 33 10.66 -9.22 3.66
CA LEU A 33 12.10 -9.07 3.43
C LEU A 33 12.66 -7.68 3.77
N GLU A 34 11.87 -6.84 4.46
CA GLU A 34 12.21 -5.45 4.76
C GLU A 34 12.49 -4.61 3.51
N LEU A 35 11.76 -4.91 2.44
CA LEU A 35 11.80 -4.19 1.17
C LEU A 35 10.55 -3.35 1.01
N PRO A 36 10.66 -2.15 0.40
CA PRO A 36 9.50 -1.35 0.07
C PRO A 36 8.61 -2.12 -0.93
N PRO A 37 7.28 -1.95 -0.81
CA PRO A 37 6.31 -2.36 -1.83
C PRO A 37 6.73 -1.90 -3.21
N ARG A 38 6.36 -2.66 -4.25
CA ARG A 38 6.81 -2.42 -5.63
C ARG A 38 6.50 -1.01 -6.14
N VAL A 39 5.45 -0.38 -5.62
CA VAL A 39 5.04 0.98 -6.02
C VAL A 39 5.87 2.10 -5.39
N LEU A 40 6.61 1.81 -4.32
CA LEU A 40 7.49 2.77 -3.64
C LEU A 40 8.97 2.49 -3.90
N GLY A 41 9.32 1.26 -4.26
CA GLY A 41 10.70 0.85 -4.47
C GLY A 41 11.15 0.93 -5.92
N ALA A 42 12.36 1.47 -6.14
CA ALA A 42 13.13 1.21 -7.35
C ALA A 42 13.51 -0.28 -7.46
N SER A 43 14.07 -0.68 -8.61
CA SER A 43 14.61 -2.02 -8.84
C SER A 43 15.50 -2.48 -7.68
N ILE A 44 15.43 -3.76 -7.31
CA ILE A 44 16.32 -4.32 -6.28
C ILE A 44 17.69 -4.53 -6.93
N ASP A 45 18.63 -3.61 -6.66
CA ASP A 45 19.98 -3.66 -7.24
C ASP A 45 20.84 -4.78 -6.62
N ASP A 46 20.44 -5.31 -5.48
CA ASP A 46 21.09 -6.44 -4.81
C ASP A 46 20.56 -7.78 -5.35
N ALA A 47 21.38 -8.46 -6.16
CA ALA A 47 21.05 -9.76 -6.75
C ALA A 47 20.67 -10.84 -5.72
N LYS A 48 21.26 -10.81 -4.51
CA LYS A 48 20.94 -11.76 -3.44
C LYS A 48 19.55 -11.47 -2.86
N ARG A 49 19.22 -10.20 -2.62
CA ARG A 49 17.87 -9.79 -2.18
C ARG A 49 16.82 -10.11 -3.23
N GLN A 50 17.12 -9.88 -4.51
CA GLN A 50 16.24 -10.22 -5.63
C GLN A 50 16.00 -11.74 -5.73
N LEU A 51 17.05 -12.55 -5.56
CA LEU A 51 16.91 -14.01 -5.52
C LEU A 51 16.04 -14.46 -4.34
N ASN A 52 16.27 -13.92 -3.14
CA ASN A 52 15.46 -14.22 -1.96
C ASN A 52 13.97 -13.88 -2.19
N LEU A 53 13.69 -12.71 -2.78
CA LEU A 53 12.33 -12.32 -3.12
C LEU A 53 11.70 -13.29 -4.12
N THR A 54 12.45 -13.68 -5.16
CA THR A 54 11.96 -14.61 -6.19
C THR A 54 11.62 -15.97 -5.59
N MET A 55 12.52 -16.54 -4.78
CA MET A 55 12.29 -17.81 -4.10
C MET A 55 11.10 -17.75 -3.13
N LEU A 56 10.99 -16.69 -2.35
CA LEU A 56 9.88 -16.49 -1.42
C LEU A 56 8.55 -16.38 -2.18
N LEU A 57 8.53 -15.61 -3.27
CA LEU A 57 7.34 -15.42 -4.10
C LEU A 57 6.91 -16.73 -4.76
N GLU A 58 7.83 -17.52 -5.30
CA GLU A 58 7.54 -18.85 -5.84
C GLU A 58 6.97 -19.80 -4.79
N LEU A 59 7.58 -19.83 -3.60
CA LEU A 59 7.09 -20.67 -2.51
C LEU A 59 5.69 -20.24 -2.05
N ALA A 60 5.46 -18.93 -1.87
CA ALA A 60 4.15 -18.41 -1.51
C ALA A 60 3.10 -18.70 -2.59
N THR A 61 3.47 -18.56 -3.87
CA THR A 61 2.61 -18.86 -5.02
C THR A 61 2.18 -20.33 -5.05
N ASN A 62 3.10 -21.25 -4.77
CA ASN A 62 2.79 -22.68 -4.71
C ASN A 62 1.94 -23.08 -3.49
N CYS A 63 1.83 -22.21 -2.48
CA CYS A 63 0.98 -22.42 -1.31
C CYS A 63 -0.43 -21.84 -1.46
N LEU A 64 -0.71 -21.08 -2.52
CA LEU A 64 -2.00 -20.40 -2.73
C LEU A 64 -3.15 -21.40 -2.84
N GLY A 65 -4.26 -21.10 -2.16
CA GLY A 65 -5.46 -21.95 -2.15
C GLY A 65 -5.31 -23.23 -1.33
N ALA A 66 -4.13 -23.49 -0.77
CA ALA A 66 -3.87 -24.59 0.17
C ALA A 66 -3.54 -24.02 1.55
N SER A 67 -2.25 -23.87 1.87
CA SER A 67 -1.79 -23.36 3.18
C SER A 67 -1.78 -21.83 3.26
N LEU A 68 -1.87 -21.13 2.12
CA LEU A 68 -2.00 -19.68 2.03
C LEU A 68 -3.35 -19.30 1.41
N PRO A 69 -4.30 -18.80 2.21
CA PRO A 69 -5.59 -18.34 1.68
C PRO A 69 -5.43 -17.15 0.74
N THR A 70 -6.05 -17.25 -0.43
CA THR A 70 -6.16 -16.13 -1.37
C THR A 70 -7.48 -15.40 -1.19
N ILE A 71 -7.45 -14.09 -1.33
CA ILE A 71 -8.67 -13.30 -1.49
C ILE A 71 -9.05 -13.39 -2.95
N ALA A 72 -10.28 -13.83 -3.21
CA ALA A 72 -10.79 -13.99 -4.56
C ALA A 72 -10.52 -12.70 -5.35
N PRO A 73 -9.85 -12.78 -6.50
CA PRO A 73 -9.67 -11.61 -7.33
C PRO A 73 -11.06 -11.10 -7.70
N ASP A 74 -11.30 -9.82 -7.43
CA ASP A 74 -12.33 -9.10 -8.17
C ASP A 74 -12.05 -9.35 -9.66
N PRO A 75 -13.05 -9.61 -10.51
CA PRO A 75 -12.84 -9.83 -11.95
C PRO A 75 -12.06 -8.70 -12.66
N SER A 76 -11.93 -7.53 -12.03
CA SER A 76 -11.10 -6.39 -12.47
C SER A 76 -9.63 -6.40 -11.97
N ILE A 77 -9.28 -7.28 -11.04
CA ILE A 77 -7.95 -7.41 -10.44
C ILE A 77 -7.25 -8.65 -10.99
N THR A 78 -6.13 -8.44 -11.69
CA THR A 78 -5.30 -9.53 -12.21
C THR A 78 -4.28 -10.07 -11.21
N ASP A 79 -3.98 -9.32 -10.15
CA ASP A 79 -2.94 -9.68 -9.18
C ASP A 79 -3.50 -10.56 -8.06
N VAL A 80 -2.76 -11.59 -7.68
CA VAL A 80 -3.08 -12.43 -6.51
C VAL A 80 -2.95 -11.60 -5.23
N ARG A 81 -3.96 -11.69 -4.36
CA ARG A 81 -4.01 -10.96 -3.10
C ARG A 81 -4.17 -11.88 -1.89
N VAL A 82 -3.57 -11.47 -0.79
CA VAL A 82 -3.58 -12.19 0.49
C VAL A 82 -3.96 -11.24 1.63
N ALA A 83 -4.64 -11.77 2.65
CA ALA A 83 -4.88 -11.01 3.87
C ALA A 83 -3.56 -10.87 4.66
N PRO A 84 -3.24 -9.69 5.23
CA PRO A 84 -2.00 -9.47 5.99
C PRO A 84 -1.81 -10.49 7.11
N ASP A 85 -2.85 -10.68 7.91
CA ASP A 85 -2.84 -11.58 9.07
C ASP A 85 -2.61 -13.03 8.64
N SER A 86 -3.30 -13.50 7.59
CA SER A 86 -3.13 -14.85 7.04
C SER A 86 -1.75 -15.07 6.44
N PHE A 87 -1.22 -14.08 5.71
CA PHE A 87 0.12 -14.17 5.12
C PHE A 87 1.22 -14.21 6.20
N LEU A 88 1.13 -13.39 7.23
CA LEU A 88 2.11 -13.36 8.31
C LEU A 88 2.04 -14.61 9.20
N GLU A 89 0.87 -15.22 9.33
CA GLU A 89 0.72 -16.50 10.02
C GLU A 89 1.26 -17.67 9.17
N TRP A 90 1.05 -17.63 7.85
CA TRP A 90 1.69 -18.56 6.92
C TRP A 90 3.22 -18.44 7.00
N ALA A 91 3.75 -17.22 7.00
CA ALA A 91 5.18 -16.95 7.10
C ALA A 91 5.76 -17.52 8.41
N ARG A 92 5.05 -17.35 9.52
CA ARG A 92 5.40 -17.91 10.84
C ARG A 92 5.47 -19.44 10.78
N THR A 93 4.46 -20.09 10.20
CA THR A 93 4.38 -21.55 10.07
C THR A 93 5.53 -22.11 9.24
N HIS A 94 5.96 -21.37 8.21
CA HIS A 94 7.09 -21.74 7.35
C HIS A 94 8.45 -21.25 7.87
N LYS A 95 8.51 -20.77 9.12
CA LYS A 95 9.73 -20.32 9.81
C LYS A 95 10.45 -19.15 9.14
N PHE A 96 9.72 -18.31 8.40
CA PHE A 96 10.26 -17.05 7.92
C PHE A 96 10.37 -16.04 9.06
N SER A 97 11.45 -15.25 9.05
CA SER A 97 11.58 -14.11 9.94
C SER A 97 10.50 -13.09 9.61
N ARG A 98 9.83 -12.56 10.63
CA ARG A 98 8.82 -11.51 10.48
C ARG A 98 9.42 -10.21 11.00
N PRO A 99 9.54 -9.15 10.19
CA PRO A 99 10.11 -7.90 10.63
C PRO A 99 9.35 -7.35 11.84
N ARG A 100 10.07 -7.04 12.91
CA ARG A 100 9.47 -6.57 14.17
C ARG A 100 8.63 -5.32 13.94
N VAL A 101 9.14 -4.39 13.15
CA VAL A 101 8.46 -3.15 12.76
C VAL A 101 7.11 -3.44 12.11
N LEU A 102 7.07 -4.36 11.14
CA LEU A 102 5.82 -4.75 10.48
C LEU A 102 4.81 -5.36 11.45
N MET A 103 5.28 -6.19 12.39
CA MET A 103 4.42 -6.81 13.39
C MET A 103 3.88 -5.81 14.41
N GLU A 104 4.70 -4.86 14.86
CA GLU A 104 4.31 -3.77 15.77
C GLU A 104 3.28 -2.86 15.10
N SER A 105 3.55 -2.39 13.87
CA SER A 105 2.61 -1.56 13.12
C SER A 105 1.27 -2.27 12.89
N LEU A 106 1.28 -3.58 12.62
CA LEU A 106 0.05 -4.36 12.44
C LEU A 106 -0.72 -4.47 13.77
N TYR A 107 -0.02 -4.79 14.86
CA TYR A 107 -0.64 -4.86 16.18
C TYR A 107 -1.27 -3.52 16.56
N GLU A 108 -0.56 -2.41 16.38
CA GLU A 108 -1.07 -1.06 16.63
C GLU A 108 -2.25 -0.71 15.73
N ALA A 109 -2.21 -1.04 14.43
CA ALA A 109 -3.32 -0.80 13.53
C ALA A 109 -4.59 -1.59 13.89
N ARG A 110 -4.43 -2.74 14.56
CA ARG A 110 -5.54 -3.60 15.00
C ARG A 110 -6.03 -3.29 16.42
N THR A 111 -5.15 -2.80 17.30
CA THR A 111 -5.44 -2.58 18.73
C THR A 111 -5.53 -1.12 19.14
N GLY A 112 -4.89 -0.21 18.40
CA GLY A 112 -4.85 1.24 18.65
C GLY A 112 -6.15 1.99 18.39
N ILE A 113 -7.23 1.28 18.04
CA ILE A 113 -8.60 1.82 18.09
C ILE A 113 -9.17 1.54 19.50
N THR A 114 -8.61 2.18 20.51
CA THR A 114 -9.26 2.26 21.84
C THR A 114 -10.39 3.29 21.77
N GLY A 115 -11.58 2.83 21.40
CA GLY A 115 -12.78 3.65 21.41
C GLY A 115 -13.90 3.02 20.60
N THR A 116 -14.50 1.97 21.18
CA THR A 116 -15.60 1.20 20.56
C THR A 116 -15.13 0.41 19.34
N SER A 117 -15.44 -0.88 19.26
CA SER A 117 -15.28 -1.61 17.99
C SER A 117 -15.98 -0.80 16.90
N PRO A 118 -15.29 -0.24 15.89
CA PRO A 118 -16.01 0.29 14.77
C PRO A 118 -16.53 -0.94 14.04
N ASP A 119 -17.83 -0.91 13.75
CA ASP A 119 -18.33 -1.55 12.54
C ASP A 119 -17.23 -1.43 11.46
N PRO A 120 -16.74 -2.52 10.84
CA PRO A 120 -15.64 -2.44 9.88
C PRO A 120 -15.95 -1.30 8.92
N LEU A 121 -15.11 -0.25 8.92
CA LEU A 121 -15.33 0.99 8.17
C LEU A 121 -15.97 0.63 6.84
N LYS A 122 -17.08 1.30 6.47
CA LYS A 122 -17.78 0.92 5.25
C LYS A 122 -16.76 1.00 4.11
N LYS A 123 -16.79 0.04 3.19
CA LYS A 123 -15.82 -0.07 2.07
C LYS A 123 -15.37 1.29 1.47
N PRO A 124 -16.27 2.29 1.26
CA PRO A 124 -15.87 3.62 0.77
C PRO A 124 -14.95 4.43 1.69
N GLU A 125 -15.11 4.32 3.02
CA GLU A 125 -14.27 5.02 3.99
C GLU A 125 -12.86 4.45 4.03
N ARG A 126 -12.73 3.11 3.96
CA ARG A 126 -11.42 2.44 3.81
C ARG A 126 -10.72 2.82 2.51
N MET A 127 -11.46 2.87 1.40
CA MET A 127 -10.91 3.33 0.12
C MET A 127 -10.44 4.77 0.20
N LYS A 128 -11.22 5.65 0.85
CA LYS A 128 -10.84 7.05 1.07
C LYS A 128 -9.54 7.16 1.85
N GLU A 129 -9.42 6.47 2.99
CA GLU A 129 -8.21 6.50 3.82
C GLU A 129 -6.98 5.98 3.07
N ARG A 130 -7.12 4.91 2.29
CA ARG A 130 -6.01 4.38 1.48
C ARG A 130 -5.65 5.30 0.32
N THR A 131 -6.65 5.87 -0.35
CA THR A 131 -6.43 6.86 -1.41
C THR A 131 -5.66 8.05 -0.87
N ARG A 132 -6.01 8.51 0.33
CA ARG A 132 -5.30 9.58 1.04
C ARG A 132 -3.86 9.20 1.37
N ALA A 133 -3.64 8.01 1.92
CA ALA A 133 -2.30 7.54 2.27
C ALA A 133 -1.42 7.44 1.02
N ILE A 134 -1.88 6.76 -0.03
CA ILE A 134 -1.11 6.63 -1.28
C ILE A 134 -0.91 7.98 -1.96
N ALA A 135 -1.92 8.86 -1.97
CA ALA A 135 -1.75 10.19 -2.53
C ALA A 135 -0.73 11.03 -1.75
N ALA A 136 -0.71 10.92 -0.42
CA ALA A 136 0.32 11.56 0.40
C ALA A 136 1.71 11.04 0.06
N LEU A 137 1.88 9.72 -0.07
CA LEU A 137 3.16 9.10 -0.47
C LEU A 137 3.61 9.54 -1.87
N LEU A 138 2.69 9.57 -2.84
CA LEU A 138 2.99 10.01 -4.20
C LEU A 138 3.33 11.50 -4.29
N TRP A 139 2.65 12.35 -3.51
CA TRP A 139 2.97 13.78 -3.43
C TRP A 139 4.24 14.09 -2.68
N HIS A 140 4.58 13.24 -1.74
CA HIS A 140 5.84 13.32 -1.04
C HIS A 140 7.01 13.05 -2.00
N ASP A 141 6.94 11.98 -2.79
CA ASP A 141 7.93 11.64 -3.82
C ASP A 141 7.96 12.66 -4.97
N ASN A 142 6.78 13.12 -5.41
CA ASN A 142 6.67 14.08 -6.50
C ASN A 142 5.59 15.14 -6.18
N PRO A 143 5.98 16.27 -5.57
CA PRO A 143 5.05 17.32 -5.16
C PRO A 143 4.42 18.08 -6.34
N GLU A 144 4.94 17.93 -7.56
CA GLU A 144 4.40 18.57 -8.76
C GLU A 144 3.21 17.80 -9.37
N ILE A 145 2.93 16.58 -8.90
CA ILE A 145 1.78 15.81 -9.36
C ILE A 145 0.51 16.64 -9.12
N THR A 146 -0.19 17.02 -10.19
CA THR A 146 -1.48 17.69 -10.05
C THR A 146 -2.53 16.73 -9.52
N ILE A 147 -3.57 17.22 -8.84
CA ILE A 147 -4.69 16.37 -8.39
C ILE A 147 -5.31 15.59 -9.58
N ALA A 148 -5.38 16.21 -10.76
CA ALA A 148 -5.89 15.57 -11.97
C ALA A 148 -4.99 14.42 -12.46
N ALA A 149 -3.67 14.58 -12.33
CA ALA A 149 -2.71 13.50 -12.60
C ALA A 149 -2.78 12.40 -11.54
N MET A 150 -2.94 12.77 -10.25
CA MET A 150 -3.07 11.83 -9.13
C MET A 150 -4.24 10.85 -9.33
N CYS A 151 -5.40 11.34 -9.80
CA CYS A 151 -6.55 10.49 -10.12
C CYS A 151 -6.25 9.35 -11.11
N LYS A 152 -5.25 9.54 -11.99
CA LYS A 152 -4.92 8.61 -13.08
C LYS A 152 -3.73 7.71 -12.74
N ARG A 153 -3.11 7.88 -11.57
CA ARG A 153 -1.97 7.08 -11.15
C ARG A 153 -2.41 5.63 -10.95
N SER A 154 -1.65 4.71 -11.55
CA SER A 154 -1.93 3.28 -11.47
C SER A 154 -1.92 2.75 -10.04
N GLU A 155 -1.14 3.38 -9.16
CA GLU A 155 -1.00 3.07 -7.74
C GLU A 155 -2.30 3.36 -6.98
N ILE A 156 -2.95 4.49 -7.27
CA ILE A 156 -4.27 4.82 -6.70
C ILE A 156 -5.30 3.78 -7.15
N VAL A 157 -5.34 3.47 -8.44
CA VAL A 157 -6.34 2.53 -8.99
C VAL A 157 -6.10 1.11 -8.49
N ARG A 158 -4.86 0.60 -8.53
CA ARG A 158 -4.56 -0.78 -8.16
C ARG A 158 -4.57 -1.01 -6.66
N ILE A 159 -4.08 -0.06 -5.86
CA ILE A 159 -3.84 -0.33 -4.43
C ILE A 159 -4.87 0.37 -3.56
N ALA A 160 -5.09 1.67 -3.74
CA ALA A 160 -6.07 2.39 -2.92
C ALA A 160 -7.52 2.00 -3.24
N LEU A 161 -7.82 1.78 -4.51
CA LEU A 161 -9.16 1.40 -4.97
C LEU A 161 -9.33 -0.10 -5.20
N GLU A 162 -8.25 -0.90 -5.09
CA GLU A 162 -8.29 -2.35 -5.30
C GLU A 162 -8.84 -2.73 -6.68
N GLY A 163 -8.51 -1.99 -7.74
CA GLY A 163 -9.06 -2.25 -9.08
C GLY A 163 -10.48 -1.70 -9.30
N GLU A 164 -11.18 -1.26 -8.25
CA GLU A 164 -12.45 -0.55 -8.43
C GLU A 164 -12.26 0.78 -9.15
N ARG A 165 -13.27 1.14 -9.96
CA ARG A 165 -13.33 2.45 -10.59
C ARG A 165 -14.03 3.45 -9.67
N ARG A 166 -13.35 4.56 -9.39
CA ARG A 166 -13.97 5.77 -8.83
C ARG A 166 -13.82 6.91 -9.81
N SER A 167 -14.77 7.83 -9.81
CA SER A 167 -14.63 9.04 -10.61
C SER A 167 -13.44 9.85 -10.09
N CYS A 168 -12.74 10.54 -11.00
CA CYS A 168 -11.67 11.46 -10.58
C CYS A 168 -12.21 12.55 -9.65
N GLU A 169 -13.49 12.90 -9.73
CA GLU A 169 -14.13 13.83 -8.79
C GLU A 169 -14.18 13.29 -7.35
N THR A 170 -14.53 12.01 -7.17
CA THR A 170 -14.48 11.35 -5.86
C THR A 170 -13.06 11.30 -5.31
N ILE A 171 -12.11 10.86 -6.13
CA ILE A 171 -10.69 10.79 -5.73
C ILE A 171 -10.18 12.18 -5.35
N ARG A 172 -10.43 13.19 -6.20
CA ARG A 172 -10.11 14.60 -5.95
C ARG A 172 -10.67 15.07 -4.61
N GLN A 173 -11.94 14.77 -4.32
CA GLN A 173 -12.55 15.16 -3.06
C GLN A 173 -11.87 14.52 -1.85
N TRP A 174 -11.36 13.30 -1.99
CA TRP A 174 -10.65 12.59 -0.93
C TRP A 174 -9.24 13.11 -0.67
N VAL A 175 -8.56 13.62 -1.70
CA VAL A 175 -7.12 13.97 -1.64
C VAL A 175 -6.83 15.47 -1.69
N LYS A 176 -7.81 16.33 -2.01
CA LYS A 176 -7.61 17.77 -2.25
C LYS A 176 -6.94 18.53 -1.10
N ASP A 177 -7.16 18.10 0.13
CA ASP A 177 -6.64 18.73 1.35
C ASP A 177 -5.19 18.34 1.65
N LEU A 178 -4.72 17.23 1.06
CA LEU A 178 -3.35 16.71 1.15
C LEU A 178 -2.41 17.28 0.07
N ALA A 179 -2.97 17.92 -0.97
CA ALA A 179 -2.16 18.46 -2.06
C ALA A 179 -1.18 19.53 -1.55
N PRO A 180 0.15 19.42 -1.83
CA PRO A 180 1.17 20.38 -1.40
C PRO A 180 0.85 21.80 -1.84
N ASN A 181 0.25 21.93 -3.03
CA ASN A 181 -0.36 23.16 -3.51
C ASN A 181 -1.87 22.97 -3.62
N ARG A 182 -2.62 23.60 -2.71
CA ARG A 182 -4.10 23.56 -2.67
C ARG A 182 -4.76 24.28 -3.85
N SER A 183 -3.98 24.93 -4.72
CA SER A 183 -4.46 25.76 -5.83
C SER A 183 -3.86 25.39 -7.20
N PRO A 184 -4.01 24.15 -7.70
CA PRO A 184 -3.57 23.85 -9.06
C PRO A 184 -4.52 24.51 -10.06
N GLY A 185 -4.09 25.61 -10.69
CA GLY A 185 -4.79 26.28 -11.80
C GLY A 185 -5.43 27.65 -11.51
N ARG A 186 -5.21 28.28 -10.35
CA ARG A 186 -5.64 29.67 -10.17
C ARG A 186 -4.67 30.59 -10.92
N ARG A 187 -5.15 31.29 -11.95
CA ARG A 187 -4.39 32.36 -12.62
C ARG A 187 -3.92 33.33 -11.52
N PRO A 188 -2.63 33.69 -11.45
CA PRO A 188 -2.17 34.69 -10.48
C PRO A 188 -3.01 35.96 -10.68
N SER A 189 -3.64 36.45 -9.61
CA SER A 189 -4.31 37.74 -9.63
C SER A 189 -3.23 38.81 -9.76
N SER A 190 -3.25 39.54 -10.88
CA SER A 190 -2.58 40.83 -11.01
C SER A 190 -3.09 41.82 -9.96
#